data_AF-A0AAU5GL85-F1
#
_entry.id   AF-A0AAU5GL85-F1
#
_cell.length_a   1.000
_cell.length_b   1.000
_cell.length_c   1.000
_cell.angle_alpha   90.00
_cell.angle_beta   90.00
_cell.angle_gamma   90.00
#
_symmetry.space_group_name_H-M   'P 1'
#
loop_
_entity.id
_entity.type
_entity.pdbx_description
1 polymer ?
#
loop_
_entity_poly.entity_id
_entity_poly.type
_entity_poly.pdbx_seq_one_letter_code
_entity_poly.pdbx_strand_id
1 'polypeptide(L)'
;MIFGRRGRERFLEAVACFDAAVRERDGARLQRAYQQMRRRFEGAGEQEIAQAAPRLAALLPELPAGPDTMVAIVIGACVERGADPADCAPAIFHGLEWALGAAGEFCERWSATGGGDFPEPDDGDPDPAVVERVGREAALGWWLLPRWEMAAVAQLNHAAVRTGLGAGPRARLFRALRTVEEASGHDFKCLAYALLVLDDEPLVVLHRPSGTGYAMRMSGIGDNFQLHTLLAGVLVGGGRVDGRAPSAQEVAVCRDEPGRVPTTGSFNLVTPGGEWVWNEGTPSDIPVVDGVRLLVLDPPPYERSWPAGRFFPRMTGDLVLERVLDADETRTWLGGCVPAK
;
A
#
# COMPACT_ATOMS: atom_id res chain seq x y z
N MET A 1 -12.13 39.17 -27.51
CA MET A 1 -12.78 37.95 -27.99
C MET A 1 -11.72 36.99 -28.53
N ILE A 2 -11.75 35.74 -28.04
CA ILE A 2 -11.40 34.49 -28.76
C ILE A 2 -9.93 34.31 -29.20
N PHE A 3 -8.98 33.96 -28.31
CA PHE A 3 -7.77 33.15 -28.65
C PHE A 3 -7.07 32.53 -27.41
N GLY A 4 -7.82 32.04 -26.41
CA GLY A 4 -7.23 31.56 -25.12
C GLY A 4 -7.58 30.14 -24.67
N ARG A 5 -8.36 29.36 -25.44
CA ARG A 5 -8.87 28.04 -25.00
C ARG A 5 -8.33 26.81 -25.76
N ARG A 6 -7.66 26.97 -26.90
CA ARG A 6 -7.21 25.83 -27.76
C ARG A 6 -5.95 25.08 -27.26
N GLY A 7 -5.42 25.42 -26.09
CA GLY A 7 -4.21 24.80 -25.54
C GLY A 7 -4.37 24.13 -24.18
N ARG A 8 -5.56 24.16 -23.57
CA ARG A 8 -5.75 23.86 -22.14
C ARG A 8 -6.32 22.45 -21.83
N GLU A 9 -6.67 21.66 -22.85
CA GLU A 9 -7.31 20.33 -22.66
C GLU A 9 -6.68 19.23 -23.54
N ARG A 10 -5.37 19.33 -23.79
CA ARG A 10 -4.67 18.43 -24.71
C ARG A 10 -4.70 16.98 -24.22
N PHE A 11 -4.62 16.74 -22.91
CA PHE A 11 -4.66 15.39 -22.35
C PHE A 11 -6.06 14.81 -22.47
N LEU A 12 -7.11 15.58 -22.12
CA LEU A 12 -8.49 15.13 -22.26
C LEU A 12 -8.89 14.81 -23.70
N GLU A 13 -8.42 15.60 -24.68
CA GLU A 13 -8.60 15.28 -26.09
C GLU A 13 -7.96 13.93 -26.46
N ALA A 14 -6.77 13.63 -25.95
CA ALA A 14 -6.12 12.34 -26.22
C ALA A 14 -6.86 11.17 -25.54
N VAL A 15 -7.39 11.37 -24.34
CA VAL A 15 -8.27 10.40 -23.66
C VAL A 15 -9.53 10.14 -24.46
N ALA A 16 -10.17 11.18 -25.02
CA ALA A 16 -11.35 11.03 -25.87
C ALA A 16 -11.03 10.29 -27.19
N CYS A 17 -9.86 10.56 -27.78
CA CYS A 17 -9.39 9.81 -28.95
C CYS A 17 -9.11 8.34 -28.62
N PHE A 18 -8.59 8.05 -27.42
CA PHE A 18 -8.37 6.70 -26.93
C PHE A 18 -9.70 5.97 -26.70
N ASP A 19 -10.66 6.57 -25.99
CA ASP A 19 -12.03 6.06 -25.82
C ASP A 19 -12.68 5.70 -27.17
N ALA A 20 -12.63 6.61 -28.14
CA ALA A 20 -13.15 6.33 -29.49
C ALA A 20 -12.47 5.12 -30.15
N ALA A 21 -11.15 4.98 -30.01
CA ALA A 21 -10.42 3.83 -30.55
C ALA A 21 -10.80 2.51 -29.87
N VAL A 22 -11.04 2.53 -28.56
CA VAL A 22 -11.54 1.36 -27.80
C VAL A 22 -12.91 0.94 -28.33
N ARG A 23 -13.85 1.87 -28.45
CA ARG A 23 -15.22 1.58 -28.92
C ARG A 23 -15.26 1.08 -30.35
N GLU A 24 -14.39 1.60 -31.21
CA GLU A 24 -14.27 1.16 -32.61
C GLU A 24 -13.49 -0.15 -32.76
N ARG A 25 -12.86 -0.66 -31.69
CA ARG A 25 -12.01 -1.87 -31.69
C ARG A 25 -10.88 -1.83 -32.74
N ASP A 26 -10.34 -0.64 -33.00
CA ASP A 26 -9.22 -0.44 -33.93
C ASP A 26 -7.89 -0.49 -33.16
N GLY A 27 -7.21 -1.64 -33.19
CA GLY A 27 -5.96 -1.84 -32.46
C GLY A 27 -4.82 -0.92 -32.89
N ALA A 28 -4.73 -0.56 -34.18
CA ALA A 28 -3.69 0.34 -34.67
C ALA A 28 -3.94 1.78 -34.21
N ARG A 29 -5.21 2.21 -34.20
CA ARG A 29 -5.62 3.50 -33.66
C ARG A 29 -5.49 3.54 -32.14
N LEU A 30 -5.78 2.45 -31.44
CA LEU A 30 -5.63 2.32 -29.99
C LEU A 30 -4.17 2.57 -29.58
N GLN A 31 -3.22 1.90 -30.22
CA GLN A 31 -1.80 2.06 -29.91
C GLN A 31 -1.31 3.50 -30.14
N ARG A 32 -1.73 4.13 -31.25
CA ARG A 32 -1.39 5.54 -31.53
C ARG A 32 -2.03 6.48 -30.51
N ALA A 33 -3.29 6.25 -30.14
CA ALA A 33 -3.99 7.07 -29.16
C ALA A 33 -3.37 6.94 -27.77
N TYR A 34 -2.97 5.74 -27.37
CA TYR A 34 -2.24 5.48 -26.13
C TYR A 34 -0.92 6.25 -26.06
N GLN A 35 -0.09 6.18 -27.12
CA GLN A 35 1.17 6.92 -27.18
C GLN A 35 0.96 8.44 -27.08
N GLN A 36 -0.11 8.96 -27.69
CA GLN A 36 -0.46 10.39 -27.57
C GLN A 36 -0.91 10.74 -26.16
N MET A 37 -1.74 9.89 -25.53
CA MET A 37 -2.18 10.07 -24.15
C MET A 37 -0.99 10.14 -23.20
N ARG A 38 -0.05 9.18 -23.27
CA ARG A 38 1.18 9.20 -22.46
C ARG A 38 2.02 10.46 -22.66
N ARG A 39 2.26 10.87 -23.91
CA ARG A 39 3.06 12.08 -24.22
C ARG A 39 2.44 13.35 -23.65
N ARG A 40 1.11 13.41 -23.61
CA ARG A 40 0.38 14.59 -23.12
C ARG A 40 0.17 14.57 -21.61
N PHE A 41 0.33 13.41 -20.96
CA PHE A 41 0.17 13.26 -19.52
C PHE A 41 1.11 14.15 -18.71
N GLU A 42 2.40 14.24 -19.07
CA GLU A 42 3.39 15.05 -18.32
C GLU A 42 2.94 16.51 -18.16
N GLY A 43 2.42 17.12 -19.24
CA GLY A 43 1.94 18.50 -19.26
C GLY A 43 0.48 18.71 -18.85
N ALA A 44 -0.24 17.65 -18.45
CA ALA A 44 -1.66 17.74 -18.09
C ALA A 44 -1.88 18.57 -16.81
N GLY A 45 -2.85 19.46 -16.83
CA GLY A 45 -3.27 20.21 -15.64
C GLY A 45 -4.06 19.33 -14.65
N GLU A 46 -4.13 19.75 -13.38
CA GLU A 46 -4.88 19.05 -12.32
C GLU A 46 -6.34 18.76 -12.70
N GLN A 47 -7.01 19.75 -13.33
CA GLN A 47 -8.39 19.58 -13.79
C GLN A 47 -8.52 18.54 -14.91
N GLU A 48 -7.55 18.44 -15.82
CA GLU A 48 -7.53 17.41 -16.86
C GLU A 48 -7.33 16.02 -16.24
N ILE A 49 -6.43 15.92 -15.26
CA ILE A 49 -6.12 14.69 -14.53
C ILE A 49 -7.35 14.18 -13.78
N ALA A 50 -8.01 15.06 -13.01
CA ALA A 50 -9.21 14.72 -12.24
C ALA A 50 -10.36 14.23 -13.14
N GLN A 51 -10.51 14.80 -14.35
CA GLN A 51 -11.55 14.36 -15.30
C GLN A 51 -11.16 13.12 -16.10
N ALA A 52 -9.87 12.89 -16.35
CA ALA A 52 -9.39 11.78 -17.15
C ALA A 52 -9.44 10.45 -16.39
N ALA A 53 -9.04 10.43 -15.12
CA ALA A 53 -8.91 9.21 -14.33
C ALA A 53 -10.18 8.34 -14.30
N PRO A 54 -11.38 8.84 -13.92
CA PRO A 54 -12.59 8.03 -13.91
C PRO A 54 -13.03 7.59 -15.31
N ARG A 55 -12.77 8.40 -16.34
CA ARG A 55 -13.06 8.03 -17.73
C ARG A 55 -12.19 6.87 -18.19
N LEU A 56 -10.91 6.88 -17.85
CA LEU A 56 -9.99 5.80 -18.15
C LEU A 56 -10.34 4.52 -17.37
N ALA A 57 -10.70 4.65 -16.09
CA ALA A 57 -11.13 3.52 -15.28
C ALA A 57 -12.36 2.80 -15.87
N ALA A 58 -13.33 3.56 -16.38
CA ALA A 58 -14.52 3.02 -17.04
C ALA A 58 -14.20 2.25 -18.35
N LEU A 59 -13.04 2.46 -18.96
CA LEU A 59 -12.61 1.74 -20.17
C LEU A 59 -11.89 0.42 -19.88
N LEU A 60 -11.39 0.22 -18.66
CA LEU A 60 -10.60 -0.98 -18.32
C LEU A 60 -11.31 -2.31 -18.67
N PRO A 61 -12.61 -2.50 -18.37
CA PRO A 61 -13.31 -3.75 -18.71
C PRO A 61 -13.46 -4.02 -20.21
N GLU A 62 -13.31 -2.99 -21.06
CA GLU A 62 -13.45 -3.10 -22.52
C GLU A 62 -12.10 -3.36 -23.21
N LEU A 63 -11.00 -3.29 -22.47
CA LEU A 63 -9.65 -3.47 -23.00
C LEU A 63 -9.23 -4.94 -22.92
N PRO A 64 -8.47 -5.44 -23.92
CA PRO A 64 -7.83 -6.74 -23.81
C PRO A 64 -6.70 -6.72 -22.76
N ALA A 65 -6.36 -7.89 -22.26
CA ALA A 65 -5.20 -8.08 -21.38
C ALA A 65 -3.91 -7.58 -22.02
N GLY A 66 -3.15 -6.79 -21.27
CA GLY A 66 -1.95 -6.08 -21.72
C GLY A 66 -2.24 -4.57 -21.81
N PRO A 67 -2.96 -4.09 -22.85
CA PRO A 67 -3.34 -2.68 -22.95
C PRO A 67 -4.10 -2.11 -21.74
N ASP A 68 -4.92 -2.93 -21.07
CA ASP A 68 -5.60 -2.58 -19.82
C ASP A 68 -4.62 -2.14 -18.72
N THR A 69 -3.53 -2.88 -18.51
CA THR A 69 -2.52 -2.57 -17.50
C THR A 69 -1.81 -1.26 -17.77
N MET A 70 -1.57 -0.95 -19.04
CA MET A 70 -0.96 0.30 -19.46
C MET A 70 -1.87 1.50 -19.12
N VAL A 71 -3.19 1.32 -19.23
CA VAL A 71 -4.17 2.32 -18.78
C VAL A 71 -4.26 2.37 -17.25
N ALA A 72 -4.20 1.23 -16.57
CA ALA A 72 -4.17 1.14 -15.11
C ALA A 72 -3.00 1.93 -14.50
N ILE A 73 -1.81 1.88 -15.13
CA ILE A 73 -0.64 2.67 -14.73
C ILE A 73 -0.93 4.18 -14.86
N VAL A 74 -1.55 4.61 -15.97
CA VAL A 74 -1.91 6.03 -16.15
C VAL A 74 -2.94 6.48 -15.11
N ILE A 75 -3.91 5.63 -14.78
CA ILE A 75 -4.88 5.90 -13.70
C ILE A 75 -4.17 6.05 -12.35
N GLY A 76 -3.24 5.15 -12.02
CA GLY A 76 -2.39 5.28 -10.82
C GLY A 76 -1.64 6.60 -10.80
N ALA A 77 -0.98 6.96 -11.89
CA ALA A 77 -0.26 8.23 -12.01
C ALA A 77 -1.19 9.46 -11.93
N CYS A 78 -2.43 9.37 -12.41
CA CYS A 78 -3.44 10.42 -12.22
C CYS A 78 -3.80 10.61 -10.74
N VAL A 79 -4.03 9.51 -10.02
CA VAL A 79 -4.36 9.52 -8.58
C VAL A 79 -3.21 10.12 -7.76
N GLU A 80 -1.97 9.74 -8.09
CA GLU A 80 -0.77 10.30 -7.48
C GLU A 80 -0.60 11.81 -7.71
N ARG A 81 -1.25 12.36 -8.74
CA ARG A 81 -1.29 13.79 -9.08
C ARG A 81 -2.60 14.46 -8.65
N GLY A 82 -3.37 13.83 -7.76
CA GLY A 82 -4.54 14.42 -7.11
C GLY A 82 -5.89 14.09 -7.74
N ALA A 83 -5.97 13.13 -8.68
CA ALA A 83 -7.28 12.60 -9.06
C ALA A 83 -7.93 11.83 -7.90
N ASP A 84 -9.25 11.88 -7.78
CA ASP A 84 -9.98 11.10 -6.79
C ASP A 84 -9.90 9.59 -7.12
N PRO A 85 -9.37 8.76 -6.21
CA PRO A 85 -9.26 7.32 -6.44
C PRO A 85 -10.59 6.57 -6.31
N ALA A 86 -11.64 7.16 -5.74
CA ALA A 86 -12.88 6.44 -5.41
C ALA A 86 -13.53 5.77 -6.63
N ASP A 87 -13.61 6.49 -7.75
CA ASP A 87 -14.19 5.98 -9.01
C ASP A 87 -13.20 5.10 -9.80
N CYS A 88 -11.92 5.14 -9.45
CA CYS A 88 -10.86 4.40 -10.14
C CYS A 88 -10.62 3.02 -9.52
N ALA A 89 -10.61 2.96 -8.19
CA ALA A 89 -10.18 1.81 -7.42
C ALA A 89 -10.93 0.50 -7.74
N PRO A 90 -12.26 0.47 -7.95
CA PRO A 90 -12.97 -0.78 -8.23
C PRO A 90 -12.44 -1.50 -9.47
N ALA A 91 -12.19 -0.77 -10.56
CA ALA A 91 -11.67 -1.36 -11.81
C ALA A 91 -10.22 -1.84 -11.65
N ILE A 92 -9.41 -1.12 -10.87
CA ILE A 92 -8.03 -1.51 -10.56
C ILE A 92 -7.99 -2.80 -9.73
N PHE A 93 -8.82 -2.91 -8.69
CA PHE A 93 -8.85 -4.11 -7.85
C PHE A 93 -9.44 -5.32 -8.57
N HIS A 94 -10.37 -5.12 -9.50
CA HIS A 94 -10.85 -6.19 -10.36
C HIS A 94 -9.72 -6.77 -11.23
N GLY A 95 -8.92 -5.90 -11.86
CA GLY A 95 -7.75 -6.33 -12.62
C GLY A 95 -6.69 -7.01 -11.76
N LEU A 96 -6.44 -6.50 -10.55
CA LEU A 96 -5.54 -7.14 -9.59
C LEU A 96 -6.03 -8.53 -9.15
N GLU A 97 -7.32 -8.68 -8.85
CA GLU A 97 -7.91 -9.97 -8.45
C GLU A 97 -7.76 -11.01 -9.57
N TRP A 98 -8.03 -10.62 -10.82
CA TRP A 98 -7.78 -11.48 -11.98
C TRP A 98 -6.29 -11.84 -12.09
N ALA A 99 -5.39 -10.86 -12.04
CA ALA A 99 -3.96 -11.09 -12.21
C ALA A 99 -3.37 -12.01 -11.13
N LEU A 100 -3.78 -11.83 -9.87
CA LEU A 100 -3.39 -12.71 -8.77
C LEU A 100 -3.92 -14.13 -8.94
N GLY A 101 -5.17 -14.29 -9.39
CA GLY A 101 -5.76 -15.61 -9.67
C GLY A 101 -5.00 -16.32 -10.80
N ALA A 102 -4.77 -15.64 -11.91
CA ALA A 102 -4.04 -16.19 -13.06
C ALA A 102 -2.55 -16.43 -12.76
N ALA A 103 -1.91 -15.60 -11.93
CA ALA A 103 -0.55 -15.82 -11.43
C ALA A 103 -0.48 -17.02 -10.47
N GLY A 104 -1.49 -17.24 -9.63
CA GLY A 104 -1.58 -18.46 -8.81
C GLY A 104 -1.64 -19.71 -9.68
N GLU A 105 -2.48 -19.68 -10.71
CA GLU A 105 -2.55 -20.77 -11.70
C GLU A 105 -1.25 -20.95 -12.47
N PHE A 106 -0.54 -19.86 -12.78
CA PHE A 106 0.81 -19.92 -13.35
C PHE A 106 1.74 -20.72 -12.46
N CYS A 107 1.81 -20.39 -11.16
CA CYS A 107 2.68 -21.07 -10.21
C CYS A 107 2.37 -22.58 -10.13
N GLU A 108 1.09 -22.94 -10.02
CA GLU A 108 0.65 -24.33 -9.96
C GLU A 108 1.07 -25.12 -11.23
N ARG A 109 0.79 -24.56 -12.41
CA ARG A 109 1.10 -25.21 -13.70
C ARG A 109 2.61 -25.26 -13.94
N TRP A 110 3.36 -24.23 -13.55
CA TRP A 110 4.81 -24.19 -13.65
C TRP A 110 5.44 -25.32 -12.84
N SER A 111 5.03 -25.48 -11.58
CA SER A 111 5.47 -26.59 -10.72
C SER A 111 5.09 -27.96 -11.30
N ALA A 112 3.86 -28.11 -11.80
CA ALA A 112 3.38 -29.38 -12.37
C ALA A 112 4.15 -29.83 -13.64
N THR A 113 4.72 -28.88 -14.38
CA THR A 113 5.45 -29.12 -15.63
C THR A 113 6.97 -29.18 -15.45
N GLY A 114 7.43 -29.44 -14.22
CA GLY A 114 8.84 -29.66 -13.89
C GLY A 114 9.49 -28.56 -13.05
N GLY A 115 8.77 -27.48 -12.74
CA GLY A 115 9.28 -26.35 -11.96
C GLY A 115 10.50 -25.67 -12.59
N GLY A 116 11.44 -25.27 -11.73
CA GLY A 116 12.59 -24.44 -12.07
C GLY A 116 12.37 -22.97 -11.70
N ASP A 117 13.38 -22.15 -11.96
CA ASP A 117 13.31 -20.71 -11.70
C ASP A 117 12.11 -20.10 -12.44
N PHE A 118 11.38 -19.24 -11.75
CA PHE A 118 10.27 -18.50 -12.35
C PHE A 118 10.81 -17.54 -13.41
N PRO A 119 10.17 -17.44 -14.59
CA PRO A 119 10.57 -16.46 -15.58
C PRO A 119 10.30 -15.05 -15.05
N GLU A 120 11.22 -14.13 -15.27
CA GLU A 120 11.04 -12.73 -14.87
C GLU A 120 10.15 -12.00 -15.89
N PRO A 121 9.01 -11.43 -15.46
CA PRO A 121 8.20 -10.57 -16.33
C PRO A 121 8.97 -9.35 -16.85
N ASP A 122 8.77 -9.01 -18.12
CA ASP A 122 9.33 -7.82 -18.74
C ASP A 122 8.24 -6.95 -19.41
N ASP A 123 8.70 -5.94 -20.15
CA ASP A 123 7.82 -5.05 -20.91
C ASP A 123 7.20 -5.66 -22.18
N GLY A 124 7.56 -6.90 -22.51
CA GLY A 124 7.08 -7.65 -23.66
C GLY A 124 5.91 -8.58 -23.36
N ASP A 125 5.58 -9.40 -24.36
CA ASP A 125 4.68 -10.54 -24.21
C ASP A 125 5.44 -11.74 -23.60
N PRO A 126 4.74 -12.64 -22.88
CA PRO A 126 5.33 -13.88 -22.40
C PRO A 126 5.96 -14.71 -23.54
N ASP A 127 7.10 -15.35 -23.26
CA ASP A 127 7.78 -16.24 -24.21
C ASP A 127 6.80 -17.33 -24.69
N PRO A 128 6.70 -17.61 -26.01
CA PRO A 128 5.88 -18.70 -26.54
C PRO A 128 6.09 -20.05 -25.84
N ALA A 129 7.31 -20.38 -25.41
CA ALA A 129 7.60 -21.61 -24.68
C ALA A 129 6.99 -21.62 -23.26
N VAL A 130 6.96 -20.46 -22.59
CA VAL A 130 6.23 -20.30 -21.32
C VAL A 130 4.75 -20.46 -21.56
N VAL A 131 4.19 -19.81 -22.59
CA VAL A 131 2.78 -19.92 -22.96
C VAL A 131 2.37 -21.35 -23.29
N GLU A 132 3.19 -22.10 -24.03
CA GLU A 132 2.94 -23.50 -24.34
C GLU A 132 2.89 -24.36 -23.07
N ARG A 133 3.75 -24.04 -22.10
CA ARG A 133 3.88 -24.79 -20.85
C ARG A 133 2.74 -24.57 -19.87
N VAL A 134 2.30 -23.33 -19.67
CA VAL A 134 1.31 -22.98 -18.63
C VAL A 134 -0.02 -22.46 -19.19
N GLY A 135 -0.13 -22.27 -20.50
CA GLY A 135 -1.28 -21.65 -21.14
C GLY A 135 -1.22 -20.11 -21.13
N ARG A 136 -1.90 -19.50 -22.12
CA ARG A 136 -1.83 -18.05 -22.37
C ARG A 136 -2.34 -17.20 -21.21
N GLU A 137 -3.45 -17.57 -20.58
CA GLU A 137 -4.06 -16.77 -19.52
C GLU A 137 -3.19 -16.72 -18.26
N ALA A 138 -2.73 -17.88 -17.78
CA ALA A 138 -1.82 -17.96 -16.65
C ALA A 138 -0.50 -17.21 -16.92
N ALA A 139 0.08 -17.40 -18.11
CA ALA A 139 1.28 -16.67 -18.52
C ALA A 139 1.09 -15.15 -18.50
N LEU A 140 -0.05 -14.65 -18.99
CA LEU A 140 -0.39 -13.23 -18.93
C LEU A 140 -0.62 -12.74 -17.50
N GLY A 141 -1.31 -13.51 -16.66
CA GLY A 141 -1.51 -13.16 -15.25
C GLY A 141 -0.18 -12.88 -14.54
N TRP A 142 0.77 -13.80 -14.68
CA TRP A 142 2.14 -13.64 -14.17
C TRP A 142 2.86 -12.43 -14.76
N TRP A 143 2.80 -12.24 -16.09
CA TRP A 143 3.50 -11.13 -16.76
C TRP A 143 2.94 -9.75 -16.41
N LEU A 144 1.64 -9.66 -16.17
CA LEU A 144 0.91 -8.40 -15.98
C LEU A 144 0.77 -8.02 -14.50
N LEU A 145 0.98 -8.95 -13.58
CA LEU A 145 0.84 -8.73 -12.14
C LEU A 145 1.64 -7.51 -11.61
N PRO A 146 2.92 -7.29 -11.98
CA PRO A 146 3.66 -6.13 -11.48
C PRO A 146 3.02 -4.78 -11.85
N ARG A 147 2.35 -4.69 -13.00
CA ARG A 147 1.67 -3.46 -13.44
C ARG A 147 0.37 -3.23 -12.66
N TRP A 148 -0.38 -4.30 -12.40
CA TRP A 148 -1.56 -4.25 -11.53
C TRP A 148 -1.19 -3.93 -10.09
N GLU A 149 -0.09 -4.49 -9.58
CA GLU A 149 0.46 -4.18 -8.27
C GLU A 149 0.73 -2.68 -8.13
N MET A 150 1.51 -2.11 -9.06
CA MET A 150 1.85 -0.69 -9.07
C MET A 150 0.60 0.20 -9.09
N ALA A 151 -0.37 -0.10 -9.95
CA ALA A 151 -1.61 0.65 -10.02
C ALA A 151 -2.45 0.54 -8.74
N ALA A 152 -2.52 -0.65 -8.14
CA ALA A 152 -3.26 -0.89 -6.90
C ALA A 152 -2.61 -0.21 -5.69
N VAL A 153 -1.28 -0.25 -5.57
CA VAL A 153 -0.54 0.45 -4.52
C VAL A 153 -0.79 1.95 -4.59
N ALA A 154 -0.84 2.55 -5.79
CA ALA A 154 -1.21 3.96 -5.94
C ALA A 154 -2.59 4.26 -5.35
N GLN A 155 -3.60 3.41 -5.58
CA GLN A 155 -4.93 3.57 -4.96
C GLN A 155 -4.87 3.40 -3.44
N LEU A 156 -4.18 2.35 -2.96
CA LEU A 156 -4.08 2.01 -1.55
C LEU A 156 -3.31 3.04 -0.72
N ASN A 157 -2.64 4.03 -1.31
CA ASN A 157 -2.08 5.18 -0.58
C ASN A 157 -3.17 6.04 0.08
N HIS A 158 -4.42 5.96 -0.39
CA HIS A 158 -5.54 6.75 0.12
C HIS A 158 -6.39 5.98 1.13
N ALA A 159 -6.62 6.57 2.32
CA ALA A 159 -7.39 5.96 3.39
C ALA A 159 -8.84 5.64 2.98
N ALA A 160 -9.47 6.51 2.18
CA ALA A 160 -10.83 6.28 1.67
C ALA A 160 -10.94 4.99 0.83
N VAL A 161 -9.89 4.63 0.09
CA VAL A 161 -9.84 3.39 -0.68
C VAL A 161 -9.65 2.19 0.24
N ARG A 162 -8.70 2.26 1.18
CA ARG A 162 -8.43 1.16 2.12
C ARG A 162 -9.65 0.83 2.99
N THR A 163 -10.33 1.86 3.49
CA THR A 163 -11.57 1.72 4.27
C THR A 163 -12.74 1.28 3.41
N GLY A 164 -12.90 1.83 2.20
CA GLY A 164 -13.97 1.48 1.26
C GLY A 164 -13.88 0.07 0.68
N LEU A 165 -12.68 -0.51 0.54
CA LEU A 165 -12.48 -1.88 0.07
C LEU A 165 -13.10 -2.93 1.03
N GLY A 166 -13.15 -2.61 2.32
CA GLY A 166 -13.69 -3.48 3.36
C GLY A 166 -12.80 -4.69 3.69
N ALA A 167 -12.99 -5.26 4.89
CA ALA A 167 -12.13 -6.33 5.40
C ALA A 167 -12.19 -7.63 4.56
N GLY A 168 -13.37 -7.98 4.03
CA GLY A 168 -13.57 -9.22 3.27
C GLY A 168 -12.78 -9.24 1.94
N PRO A 169 -13.04 -8.32 1.00
CA PRO A 169 -12.28 -8.24 -0.25
C PRO A 169 -10.77 -8.05 -0.02
N ARG A 170 -10.40 -7.21 0.93
CA ARG A 170 -8.99 -6.99 1.31
C ARG A 170 -8.30 -8.28 1.76
N ALA A 171 -8.93 -9.07 2.63
CA ALA A 171 -8.40 -10.35 3.08
C ALA A 171 -8.30 -11.40 1.95
N ARG A 172 -9.22 -11.37 0.97
CA ARG A 172 -9.14 -12.24 -0.20
C ARG A 172 -7.95 -11.89 -1.08
N LEU A 173 -7.76 -10.60 -1.39
CA LEU A 173 -6.61 -10.11 -2.16
C LEU A 173 -5.29 -10.46 -1.46
N PHE A 174 -5.20 -10.21 -0.15
CA PHE A 174 -4.01 -10.54 0.62
C PHE A 174 -3.71 -12.04 0.62
N ARG A 175 -4.73 -12.90 0.76
CA ARG A 175 -4.54 -14.36 0.67
C ARG A 175 -4.05 -14.79 -0.71
N ALA A 176 -4.65 -14.27 -1.78
CA ALA A 176 -4.23 -14.59 -3.14
C ALA A 176 -2.77 -14.16 -3.38
N LEU A 177 -2.39 -12.97 -2.91
CA LEU A 177 -1.01 -12.50 -2.93
C LEU A 177 -0.06 -13.45 -2.21
N ARG A 178 -0.39 -13.82 -0.96
CA ARG A 178 0.41 -14.74 -0.15
C ARG A 178 0.61 -16.10 -0.83
N THR A 179 -0.42 -16.63 -1.48
CA THR A 179 -0.32 -17.88 -2.24
C THR A 179 0.69 -17.76 -3.38
N VAL A 180 0.68 -16.65 -4.12
CA VAL A 180 1.65 -16.40 -5.19
C VAL A 180 3.07 -16.21 -4.62
N GLU A 181 3.24 -15.45 -3.54
CA GLU A 181 4.53 -15.25 -2.86
C GLU A 181 5.13 -16.57 -2.38
N GLU A 182 4.33 -17.42 -1.74
CA GLU A 182 4.78 -18.70 -1.21
C GLU A 182 5.17 -19.69 -2.31
N ALA A 183 4.44 -19.68 -3.43
CA ALA A 183 4.71 -20.58 -4.54
C ALA A 183 5.88 -20.12 -5.43
N SER A 184 6.05 -18.81 -5.59
CA SER A 184 7.07 -18.23 -6.47
C SER A 184 8.37 -17.84 -5.76
N GLY A 185 8.31 -17.59 -4.45
CA GLY A 185 9.41 -16.96 -3.70
C GLY A 185 9.62 -15.47 -4.02
N HIS A 186 8.77 -14.87 -4.86
CA HIS A 186 8.80 -13.44 -5.16
C HIS A 186 8.24 -12.62 -4.00
N ASP A 187 8.84 -11.47 -3.70
CA ASP A 187 8.42 -10.59 -2.61
C ASP A 187 7.60 -9.41 -3.15
N PHE A 188 6.28 -9.39 -2.89
CA PHE A 188 5.38 -8.30 -3.26
C PHE A 188 5.17 -7.34 -2.08
N LYS A 189 6.27 -6.99 -1.41
CA LYS A 189 6.28 -6.22 -0.16
C LYS A 189 5.39 -4.98 -0.18
N CYS A 190 5.44 -4.20 -1.26
CA CYS A 190 4.68 -2.96 -1.37
C CYS A 190 3.17 -3.20 -1.32
N LEU A 191 2.67 -4.14 -2.12
CA LEU A 191 1.25 -4.49 -2.11
C LEU A 191 0.84 -5.19 -0.82
N ALA A 192 1.66 -6.11 -0.31
CA ALA A 192 1.41 -6.79 0.96
C ALA A 192 1.23 -5.78 2.11
N TYR A 193 2.15 -4.81 2.22
CA TYR A 193 2.12 -3.82 3.30
C TYR A 193 0.95 -2.86 3.12
N ALA A 194 0.67 -2.41 1.89
CA ALA A 194 -0.45 -1.53 1.60
C ALA A 194 -1.80 -2.21 1.94
N LEU A 195 -1.92 -3.52 1.68
CA LEU A 195 -3.04 -4.36 2.08
C LEU A 195 -3.08 -4.67 3.60
N LEU A 196 -2.10 -4.24 4.39
CA LEU A 196 -2.10 -4.40 5.86
C LEU A 196 -2.20 -3.08 6.63
N VAL A 197 -2.01 -1.93 6.00
CA VAL A 197 -2.15 -0.61 6.63
C VAL A 197 -3.51 -0.41 7.31
N LEU A 198 -3.48 0.07 8.55
CA LEU A 198 -4.67 0.26 9.36
C LEU A 198 -5.08 1.74 9.36
N ASP A 199 -6.37 2.02 9.44
CA ASP A 199 -6.96 3.36 9.43
C ASP A 199 -7.97 3.47 10.54
N ASP A 200 -7.89 4.56 11.32
CA ASP A 200 -8.74 4.83 12.49
C ASP A 200 -8.70 3.67 13.51
N GLU A 201 -7.56 2.97 13.60
CA GLU A 201 -7.44 1.76 14.39
C GLU A 201 -7.14 2.08 15.85
N PRO A 202 -7.93 1.56 16.80
CA PRO A 202 -7.68 1.74 18.21
C PRO A 202 -6.45 0.93 18.66
N LEU A 203 -5.61 1.55 19.47
CA LEU A 203 -4.38 0.98 20.00
C LEU A 203 -4.25 1.31 21.49
N VAL A 204 -4.08 0.30 22.32
CA VAL A 204 -3.63 0.45 23.71
C VAL A 204 -2.14 0.17 23.78
N VAL A 205 -1.40 1.13 24.34
CA VAL A 205 0.04 1.02 24.56
C VAL A 205 0.33 1.01 26.04
N LEU A 206 1.02 -0.03 26.53
CA LEU A 206 1.43 -0.17 27.92
C LEU A 206 2.93 0.03 28.05
N HIS A 207 3.38 0.97 28.87
CA HIS A 207 4.79 1.11 29.21
C HIS A 207 5.09 0.38 30.52
N ARG A 208 5.72 -0.81 30.40
CA ARG A 208 5.92 -1.70 31.54
C ARG A 208 6.78 -1.09 32.65
N PRO A 209 7.89 -0.37 32.36
CA PRO A 209 8.76 0.18 33.41
C PRO A 209 8.08 1.19 34.34
N SER A 210 7.22 2.07 33.80
CA SER A 210 6.48 3.05 34.61
C SER A 210 5.13 2.55 35.08
N GLY A 211 4.64 1.42 34.55
CA GLY A 211 3.30 0.90 34.85
C GLY A 211 2.18 1.82 34.36
N THR A 212 2.39 2.55 33.26
CA THR A 212 1.41 3.49 32.67
C THR A 212 0.86 2.97 31.35
N GLY A 213 -0.39 3.32 31.04
CA GLY A 213 -1.08 2.94 29.82
C GLY A 213 -1.61 4.14 29.04
N TYR A 214 -1.74 3.97 27.72
CA TYR A 214 -2.16 5.03 26.80
C TYR A 214 -3.13 4.47 25.76
N ALA A 215 -4.32 5.07 25.66
CA ALA A 215 -5.25 4.83 24.57
C ALA A 215 -4.89 5.77 23.40
N MET A 216 -4.64 5.18 22.24
CA MET A 216 -4.20 5.84 21.04
C MET A 216 -5.04 5.42 19.84
N ARG A 217 -4.93 6.20 18.77
CA ARG A 217 -5.51 5.88 17.47
C ARG A 217 -4.47 6.05 16.38
N MET A 218 -4.34 5.05 15.51
CA MET A 218 -3.37 5.06 14.42
C MET A 218 -4.04 4.98 13.06
N SER A 219 -3.45 5.70 12.09
CA SER A 219 -3.92 5.70 10.71
C SER A 219 -2.74 5.80 9.74
N GLY A 220 -2.78 5.05 8.65
CA GLY A 220 -1.84 5.24 7.53
C GLY A 220 -0.37 4.97 7.85
N ILE A 221 -0.09 4.11 8.84
CA ILE A 221 1.28 3.73 9.22
C ILE A 221 1.69 2.48 8.44
N GLY A 222 2.74 2.61 7.61
CA GLY A 222 3.14 1.57 6.66
C GLY A 222 4.00 0.46 7.25
N ASP A 223 4.84 0.77 8.23
CA ASP A 223 5.75 -0.18 8.88
C ASP A 223 5.95 0.15 10.36
N ASN A 224 6.56 -0.78 11.09
CA ASN A 224 6.83 -0.60 12.51
C ASN A 224 7.97 0.39 12.78
N PHE A 225 8.87 0.66 11.83
CA PHE A 225 9.84 1.76 11.94
C PHE A 225 9.14 3.12 12.10
N GLN A 226 8.14 3.38 11.28
CA GLN A 226 7.32 4.59 11.34
C GLN A 226 6.51 4.64 12.64
N LEU A 227 5.85 3.53 13.03
CA LEU A 227 5.10 3.44 14.29
C LEU A 227 5.99 3.75 15.49
N HIS A 228 7.19 3.16 15.54
CA HIS A 228 8.14 3.32 16.64
C HIS A 228 8.56 4.77 16.82
N THR A 229 8.89 5.47 15.73
CA THR A 229 9.24 6.89 15.77
C THR A 229 8.07 7.74 16.27
N LEU A 230 6.85 7.48 15.79
CA LEU A 230 5.66 8.23 16.20
C LEU A 230 5.31 7.99 17.68
N LEU A 231 5.40 6.75 18.16
CA LEU A 231 5.22 6.40 19.57
C LEU A 231 6.20 7.16 20.46
N ALA A 232 7.49 7.20 20.10
CA ALA A 232 8.50 7.92 20.85
C ALA A 232 8.23 9.44 20.84
N GLY A 233 7.75 10.00 19.73
CA GLY A 233 7.36 11.41 19.64
C GLY A 233 6.21 11.75 20.58
N VAL A 234 5.16 10.91 20.62
CA VAL A 234 3.99 11.14 21.47
C VAL A 234 4.31 10.91 22.95
N LEU A 235 5.01 9.83 23.28
CA LEU A 235 5.21 9.41 24.68
C LEU A 235 6.43 10.06 25.33
N VAL A 236 7.60 10.00 24.67
CA VAL A 236 8.83 10.59 25.22
C VAL A 236 8.85 12.10 24.96
N GLY A 237 8.62 12.51 23.71
CA GLY A 237 8.54 13.94 23.36
C GLY A 237 7.42 14.68 24.08
N GLY A 238 6.34 13.97 24.44
CA GLY A 238 5.24 14.49 25.27
C GLY A 238 5.47 14.42 26.79
N GLY A 239 6.65 14.00 27.25
CA GLY A 239 7.02 13.92 28.66
C GLY A 239 6.20 12.91 29.48
N ARG A 240 5.66 11.87 28.85
CA ARG A 240 4.81 10.85 29.50
C ARG A 240 5.60 9.67 30.03
N VAL A 241 6.74 9.37 29.41
CA VAL A 241 7.68 8.31 29.81
C VAL A 241 9.12 8.80 29.58
N ASP A 242 10.06 8.21 30.30
CA ASP A 242 11.49 8.50 30.13
C ASP A 242 12.03 7.90 28.81
N GLY A 243 13.04 8.55 28.22
CA GLY A 243 13.74 8.05 27.03
C GLY A 243 14.37 9.14 26.18
N ARG A 244 14.91 8.76 25.02
CA ARG A 244 15.34 9.69 23.97
C ARG A 244 14.13 10.19 23.20
N ALA A 245 13.83 11.48 23.27
CA ALA A 245 12.78 12.05 22.42
C ALA A 245 13.30 12.19 20.98
N PRO A 246 12.52 11.79 19.96
CA PRO A 246 12.82 12.16 18.58
C PRO A 246 12.63 13.68 18.42
N SER A 247 13.43 14.27 17.56
CA SER A 247 13.30 15.64 17.08
C SER A 247 12.00 15.84 16.29
N ALA A 248 11.59 17.10 16.16
CA ALA A 248 10.40 17.47 15.38
C ALA A 248 10.50 17.00 13.92
N GLN A 249 11.70 16.99 13.34
CA GLN A 249 11.92 16.53 11.96
C GLN A 249 11.72 15.02 11.81
N GLU A 250 12.25 14.22 12.76
CA GLU A 250 12.05 12.76 12.78
C GLU A 250 10.56 12.40 12.82
N VAL A 251 9.78 13.14 13.62
CA VAL A 251 8.32 12.96 13.69
C VAL A 251 7.62 13.43 12.41
N ALA A 252 8.01 14.58 11.86
CA ALA A 252 7.35 15.17 10.68
C ALA A 252 7.48 14.28 9.43
N VAL A 253 8.67 13.73 9.16
CA VAL A 253 8.87 12.83 8.00
C VAL A 253 8.13 11.49 8.12
N CYS A 254 7.79 11.09 9.35
CA CYS A 254 6.94 9.92 9.62
C CYS A 254 5.44 10.25 9.53
N ARG A 255 5.05 11.52 9.45
CA ARG A 255 3.65 11.96 9.32
C ARG A 255 3.30 12.29 7.88
N ASP A 256 3.86 13.37 7.36
CA ASP A 256 3.40 14.02 6.14
C ASP A 256 4.50 14.76 5.35
N GLU A 257 5.64 15.08 5.98
CA GLU A 257 6.78 15.68 5.29
C GLU A 257 7.53 14.63 4.42
N PRO A 258 8.17 15.06 3.32
CA PRO A 258 8.96 14.17 2.48
C PRO A 258 10.34 13.87 3.08
N GLY A 259 10.90 12.73 2.70
CA GLY A 259 12.28 12.35 3.02
C GLY A 259 12.38 11.33 4.16
N ARG A 260 13.63 11.10 4.60
CA ARG A 260 13.97 10.22 5.72
C ARG A 260 15.13 10.81 6.50
N VAL A 261 15.14 10.61 7.81
CA VAL A 261 16.22 11.08 8.69
C VAL A 261 16.71 9.97 9.61
N PRO A 262 18.01 9.91 9.96
CA PRO A 262 18.51 8.95 10.94
C PRO A 262 17.84 9.15 12.30
N THR A 263 17.29 8.06 12.85
CA THR A 263 16.58 8.03 14.13
C THR A 263 17.02 6.86 14.96
N THR A 264 17.11 7.06 16.28
CA THR A 264 17.38 6.03 17.27
C THR A 264 16.13 5.75 18.09
N GLY A 265 15.78 4.48 18.22
CA GLY A 265 14.60 4.01 18.93
C GLY A 265 14.69 4.12 20.45
N SER A 266 13.52 4.29 21.09
CA SER A 266 13.42 4.50 22.54
C SER A 266 12.85 3.30 23.31
N PHE A 267 12.39 2.26 22.60
CA PHE A 267 11.64 1.15 23.18
C PHE A 267 12.01 -0.19 22.52
N ASN A 268 11.68 -1.29 23.19
CA ASN A 268 11.37 -2.55 22.54
C ASN A 268 9.85 -2.67 22.36
N LEU A 269 9.39 -2.99 21.16
CA LEU A 269 7.97 -3.22 20.88
C LEU A 269 7.67 -4.71 21.09
N VAL A 270 6.71 -5.02 21.95
CA VAL A 270 6.43 -6.40 22.39
C VAL A 270 4.93 -6.66 22.38
N THR A 271 4.53 -7.85 21.98
CA THR A 271 3.15 -8.34 22.12
C THR A 271 2.80 -8.54 23.60
N PRO A 272 1.52 -8.70 23.95
CA PRO A 272 1.12 -9.12 25.30
C PRO A 272 1.68 -10.51 25.68
N GLY A 273 1.95 -11.36 24.68
CA GLY A 273 2.53 -12.69 24.82
C GLY A 273 4.06 -12.72 24.97
N GLY A 274 4.72 -11.56 24.95
CA GLY A 274 6.17 -11.44 25.11
C GLY A 274 6.96 -11.62 23.81
N GLU A 275 6.30 -11.80 22.67
CA GLU A 275 6.98 -11.86 21.37
C GLU A 275 7.37 -10.46 20.90
N TRP A 276 8.46 -10.36 20.13
CA TRP A 276 8.89 -9.09 19.57
C TRP A 276 8.00 -8.68 18.40
N VAL A 277 7.60 -7.41 18.40
CA VAL A 277 7.03 -6.76 17.22
C VAL A 277 8.19 -6.15 16.45
N TRP A 278 8.60 -6.81 15.36
CA TRP A 278 9.76 -6.43 14.57
C TRP A 278 9.52 -5.16 13.76
N ASN A 279 10.55 -4.31 13.65
CA ASN A 279 10.44 -3.06 12.92
C ASN A 279 10.22 -3.27 11.41
N GLU A 280 10.76 -4.37 10.89
CA GLU A 280 10.58 -4.81 9.51
C GLU A 280 9.12 -5.13 9.19
N GLY A 281 8.31 -5.50 10.19
CA GLY A 281 6.91 -5.83 10.04
C GLY A 281 5.99 -4.62 9.91
N THR A 282 4.70 -4.86 10.17
CA THR A 282 3.65 -3.84 10.06
C THR A 282 2.90 -3.68 11.39
N PRO A 283 2.18 -2.56 11.60
CA PRO A 283 1.31 -2.42 12.77
C PRO A 283 0.23 -3.51 12.86
N SER A 284 -0.05 -4.22 11.76
CA SER A 284 -0.98 -5.35 11.76
C SER A 284 -0.50 -6.56 12.55
N ASP A 285 0.80 -6.63 12.86
CA ASP A 285 1.42 -7.69 13.68
C ASP A 285 1.08 -7.57 15.18
N ILE A 286 0.56 -6.41 15.61
CA ILE A 286 0.17 -6.18 17.00
C ILE A 286 -1.16 -6.90 17.26
N PRO A 287 -1.24 -7.88 18.18
CA PRO A 287 -2.46 -8.66 18.35
C PRO A 287 -3.61 -7.82 18.90
N VAL A 288 -4.83 -8.20 18.51
CA VAL A 288 -6.08 -7.64 19.06
C VAL A 288 -6.45 -8.41 20.32
N VAL A 289 -6.59 -7.71 21.44
CA VAL A 289 -7.04 -8.24 22.73
C VAL A 289 -8.28 -7.46 23.15
N ASP A 290 -9.38 -8.17 23.44
CA ASP A 290 -10.68 -7.57 23.78
C ASP A 290 -11.14 -6.45 22.82
N GLY A 291 -10.90 -6.65 21.52
CA GLY A 291 -11.33 -5.76 20.46
C GLY A 291 -10.42 -4.55 20.19
N VAL A 292 -9.28 -4.44 20.87
CA VAL A 292 -8.29 -3.37 20.62
C VAL A 292 -6.89 -3.94 20.41
N ARG A 293 -6.05 -3.30 19.59
CA ARG A 293 -4.65 -3.71 19.48
C ARG A 293 -3.92 -3.40 20.77
N LEU A 294 -3.20 -4.38 21.31
CA LEU A 294 -2.49 -4.23 22.57
C LEU A 294 -0.99 -4.35 22.34
N LEU A 295 -0.27 -3.26 22.60
CA LEU A 295 1.19 -3.16 22.46
C LEU A 295 1.82 -2.91 23.82
N VAL A 296 2.92 -3.62 24.10
CA VAL A 296 3.74 -3.40 25.30
C VAL A 296 5.08 -2.80 24.90
N LEU A 297 5.50 -1.78 25.64
CA LEU A 297 6.79 -1.12 25.53
C LEU A 297 7.67 -1.56 26.70
N ASP A 298 8.78 -2.22 26.35
CA ASP A 298 9.85 -2.61 27.27
C ASP A 298 11.11 -1.78 27.00
N PRO A 299 12.10 -1.77 27.92
CA PRO A 299 13.40 -1.15 27.66
C PRO A 299 14.06 -1.76 26.41
N PRO A 300 14.73 -0.96 25.58
CA PRO A 300 15.42 -1.49 24.41
C PRO A 300 16.55 -2.45 24.86
N PRO A 301 16.64 -3.67 24.31
CA PRO A 301 17.69 -4.62 24.67
C PRO A 301 19.08 -4.17 24.18
N TYR A 302 19.11 -3.32 23.16
CA TYR A 302 20.28 -2.65 22.61
C TYR A 302 19.84 -1.41 21.83
N GLU A 303 20.78 -0.51 21.55
CA GLU A 303 20.52 0.68 20.75
C GLU A 303 20.27 0.31 19.28
N ARG A 304 19.16 0.79 18.72
CA ARG A 304 18.77 0.57 17.32
C ARG A 304 18.56 1.90 16.63
N SER A 305 19.08 2.02 15.42
CA SER A 305 18.88 3.20 14.57
C SER A 305 18.44 2.83 13.15
N TRP A 306 17.64 3.69 12.53
CA TRP A 306 17.09 3.51 11.18
C TRP A 306 16.84 4.85 10.49
N PRO A 307 16.68 4.88 9.16
CA PRO A 307 16.22 6.07 8.45
C PRO A 307 14.70 6.24 8.61
N ALA A 308 14.26 6.92 9.67
CA ALA A 308 12.85 7.19 9.92
C ALA A 308 12.22 8.01 8.80
N GLY A 309 11.02 7.63 8.43
CA GLY A 309 10.15 8.28 7.47
C GLY A 309 9.01 7.34 7.14
N ARG A 310 8.26 7.65 6.09
CA ARG A 310 7.18 6.78 5.62
C ARG A 310 7.70 5.67 4.73
N PHE A 311 7.17 4.46 4.91
CA PHE A 311 7.32 3.37 3.94
C PHE A 311 6.70 3.77 2.60
N PHE A 312 5.47 4.29 2.64
CA PHE A 312 4.72 4.83 1.51
C PHE A 312 4.81 6.36 1.48
N PRO A 313 5.62 6.99 0.61
CA PRO A 313 5.87 8.43 0.65
C PRO A 313 4.63 9.32 0.46
N ARG A 314 3.57 8.80 -0.16
CA ARG A 314 2.31 9.53 -0.43
C ARG A 314 1.17 9.17 0.51
N MET A 315 1.41 8.30 1.48
CA MET A 315 0.43 7.95 2.50
C MET A 315 0.68 8.79 3.74
N THR A 316 -0.26 9.64 4.14
CA THR A 316 -0.13 10.33 5.43
C THR A 316 -0.29 9.32 6.57
N GLY A 317 0.64 9.36 7.52
CA GLY A 317 0.58 8.57 8.75
C GLY A 317 0.28 9.45 9.96
N ASP A 318 -0.51 8.93 10.89
CA ASP A 318 -0.81 9.62 12.14
C ASP A 318 -0.92 8.65 13.32
N LEU A 319 -0.57 9.15 14.49
CA LEU A 319 -0.74 8.52 15.78
C LEU A 319 -1.17 9.59 16.78
N VAL A 320 -2.37 9.43 17.31
CA VAL A 320 -3.00 10.39 18.22
C VAL A 320 -3.16 9.75 19.59
N LEU A 321 -2.71 10.45 20.64
CA LEU A 321 -3.03 10.10 22.02
C LEU A 321 -4.44 10.59 22.34
N GLU A 322 -5.36 9.67 22.62
CA GLU A 322 -6.75 9.99 22.98
C GLU A 322 -6.87 10.29 24.47
N ARG A 323 -6.32 9.41 25.31
CA ARG A 323 -6.27 9.58 26.76
C ARG A 323 -5.18 8.74 27.40
N VAL A 324 -4.79 9.15 28.60
CA VAL A 324 -3.99 8.31 29.50
C VAL A 324 -4.94 7.36 30.22
N LEU A 325 -4.57 6.08 30.32
CA LEU A 325 -5.33 5.11 31.11
C LEU A 325 -5.10 5.39 32.61
N ASP A 326 -6.11 5.12 33.43
CA ASP A 326 -5.90 5.17 34.87
C ASP A 326 -5.08 3.97 35.37
N ALA A 327 -4.68 4.01 36.64
CA ALA A 327 -3.82 2.99 37.23
C ALA A 327 -4.50 1.62 37.35
N ASP A 328 -5.82 1.56 37.51
CA ASP A 328 -6.56 0.32 37.70
C ASP A 328 -6.77 -0.38 36.36
N GLU A 329 -7.14 0.39 35.35
CA GLU A 329 -7.24 -0.06 33.96
C GLU A 329 -5.87 -0.54 33.46
N THR A 330 -4.81 0.24 33.67
CA THR A 330 -3.46 -0.15 33.26
C THR A 330 -2.99 -1.44 33.95
N ARG A 331 -3.22 -1.57 35.26
CA ARG A 331 -2.88 -2.80 36.00
C ARG A 331 -3.66 -4.01 35.50
N THR A 332 -4.92 -3.82 35.12
CA THR A 332 -5.75 -4.89 34.55
C THR A 332 -5.13 -5.39 33.24
N TRP A 333 -4.80 -4.49 32.33
CA TRP A 333 -4.14 -4.85 31.06
C TRP A 333 -2.77 -5.50 31.28
N LEU A 334 -1.90 -4.89 32.09
CA LEU A 334 -0.57 -5.44 32.38
C LEU A 334 -0.63 -6.80 33.07
N GLY A 335 -1.66 -7.07 33.88
CA GLY A 335 -1.85 -8.36 34.55
C GLY A 335 -2.03 -9.53 33.57
N GLY A 336 -2.48 -9.26 32.34
CA GLY A 336 -2.59 -10.24 31.26
C GLY A 336 -1.32 -10.40 30.42
N CYS A 337 -0.29 -9.55 30.62
CA CYS A 337 0.90 -9.52 29.78
C CYS A 337 2.08 -10.27 30.41
N VAL A 338 2.81 -11.05 29.62
CA VAL A 338 4.05 -11.70 30.05
C VAL A 338 5.29 -10.90 29.61
N PRO A 339 6.44 -11.02 30.28
CA PRO A 339 7.69 -10.35 29.87
C PRO A 339 8.17 -10.80 28.48
N ALA A 340 8.98 -9.97 27.83
CA ALA A 340 9.62 -10.31 26.56
C ALA A 340 10.44 -11.61 26.65
N LYS A 341 10.34 -12.44 25.60
CA LYS A 341 11.08 -13.69 25.43
C LYS A 341 12.40 -13.49 24.68
#